data_AF-A0A7V0IU33-F1
#
_entry.id   AF-A0A7V0IU33-F1
#
_cell.length_a   1.000
_cell.length_b   1.000
_cell.length_c   1.000
_cell.angle_alpha   90.00
_cell.angle_beta   90.00
_cell.angle_gamma   90.00
#
_symmetry.space_group_name_H-M   'P 1'
#
loop_
_entity.id
_entity.type
_entity.pdbx_description
1 polymer ?
#
loop_
_entity_poly.entity_id
_entity_poly.type
_entity_poly.pdbx_seq_one_letter_code
_entity_poly.pdbx_strand_id
1 'polypeptide(L)'
;MLEYKGYIGKVEFDDEAGIFHGEVINLKDVITFQGRSVSELQKAFKDSINDYLEFCAERHESPEKPLSGNFTLRVDPELHRKIYLQARMSNKSLNSWVTEILQSNVGTESDQPLHRKKKHISRH
;
A
#
# COMPACT_ATOMS: atom_id res chain seq x y z
N MET A 1 3.91 -9.81 -4.38
CA MET A 1 2.98 -8.88 -3.69
C MET A 1 1.59 -9.51 -3.69
N LEU A 2 0.87 -9.45 -2.57
CA LEU A 2 -0.51 -9.90 -2.43
C LEU A 2 -1.42 -8.70 -2.17
N GLU A 3 -2.64 -8.73 -2.67
CA GLU A 3 -3.62 -7.66 -2.47
C GLU A 3 -5.00 -8.23 -2.13
N TYR A 4 -5.63 -7.66 -1.10
CA TYR A 4 -6.99 -8.01 -0.71
C TYR A 4 -7.66 -6.86 0.04
N LYS A 5 -8.85 -6.44 -0.39
CA LYS A 5 -9.62 -5.32 0.21
C LYS A 5 -8.81 -4.01 0.37
N GLY A 6 -7.83 -3.77 -0.51
CA GLY A 6 -6.95 -2.59 -0.45
C GLY A 6 -5.76 -2.72 0.50
N TYR A 7 -5.58 -3.86 1.16
CA TYR A 7 -4.39 -4.19 1.95
C TYR A 7 -3.35 -4.85 1.07
N ILE A 8 -2.07 -4.51 1.29
CA ILE A 8 -0.93 -4.97 0.49
C ILE A 8 -0.03 -5.84 1.35
N GLY A 9 0.12 -7.11 0.98
CA GLY A 9 1.03 -8.07 1.59
C GLY A 9 2.37 -8.14 0.85
N LYS A 10 3.47 -7.90 1.55
CA LYS A 10 4.83 -8.24 1.11
C LYS A 10 5.18 -9.64 1.61
N VAL A 11 5.88 -10.42 0.80
CA VAL A 11 6.23 -11.82 1.12
C VAL A 11 7.73 -12.00 0.95
N GLU A 12 8.34 -12.66 1.91
CA GLU A 12 9.74 -13.08 1.91
C GLU A 12 9.81 -14.57 2.24
N PHE A 13 10.83 -15.26 1.71
CA PHE A 13 11.07 -16.67 2.02
C PHE A 13 12.11 -16.74 3.14
N ASP A 14 11.75 -17.41 4.23
CA ASP A 14 12.64 -17.74 5.33
C ASP A 14 13.23 -19.14 5.04
N ASP A 15 14.52 -19.19 4.73
CA ASP A 15 15.22 -20.41 4.33
C ASP A 15 15.53 -21.32 5.54
N GLU A 16 15.81 -20.74 6.70
CA GLU A 16 16.04 -21.47 7.95
C GLU A 16 14.76 -22.17 8.43
N ALA A 17 13.62 -21.49 8.36
CA ALA A 17 12.33 -22.03 8.77
C ALA A 17 11.60 -22.81 7.66
N GLY A 18 12.02 -22.64 6.40
CA GLY A 18 11.41 -23.30 5.23
C GLY A 18 9.96 -22.85 4.99
N ILE A 19 9.64 -21.59 5.28
CA ILE A 19 8.30 -21.02 5.15
C ILE A 19 8.32 -19.70 4.39
N PHE A 20 7.19 -19.36 3.78
CA PHE A 20 6.95 -18.00 3.34
C PHE A 20 6.40 -17.19 4.51
N HIS A 21 7.08 -16.09 4.82
CA HIS A 21 6.61 -15.08 5.77
C HIS A 21 6.06 -13.89 5.00
N GLY A 22 4.99 -13.29 5.49
CA GLY A 22 4.45 -12.08 4.90
C GLY A 22 3.92 -11.08 5.92
N GLU A 23 3.97 -9.82 5.53
CA GLU A 23 3.57 -8.66 6.33
C GLU A 23 2.68 -7.73 5.50
N VAL A 24 1.66 -7.16 6.13
CA VAL A 24 0.83 -6.10 5.52
C VAL A 24 1.56 -4.77 5.65
N ILE A 25 1.97 -4.18 4.52
CA ILE A 25 2.90 -3.03 4.50
C ILE A 25 2.23 -1.66 4.41
N ASN A 26 0.91 -1.61 4.24
CA ASN A 26 0.16 -0.36 4.11
C ASN A 26 -0.79 -0.08 5.29
N LEU A 27 -0.42 -0.59 6.47
CA LEU A 27 -1.03 -0.33 7.77
C LEU A 27 0.05 0.14 8.76
N LYS A 28 -0.35 0.85 9.84
CA LYS A 28 0.55 1.04 10.98
C LYS A 28 0.55 -0.17 11.91
N ASP A 29 -0.59 -0.86 11.99
CA ASP A 29 -0.69 -2.11 12.73
C ASP A 29 0.11 -3.20 12.02
N VAL A 30 0.85 -3.99 12.80
CA VAL A 30 1.62 -5.11 12.29
C VAL A 30 0.69 -6.31 12.13
N ILE A 31 0.36 -6.64 10.89
CA ILE A 31 -0.36 -7.87 10.53
C ILE A 31 0.61 -8.77 9.77
N THR A 32 0.88 -9.95 10.33
CA THR A 32 1.72 -10.96 9.69
C THR A 32 0.90 -12.20 9.31
N PHE A 33 1.41 -12.93 8.32
CA PHE A 33 0.84 -14.18 7.85
C PHE A 33 1.96 -15.08 7.35
N GLN A 34 1.71 -16.39 7.33
CA GLN A 34 2.72 -17.36 6.90
C GLN A 34 2.08 -18.57 6.22
N GLY A 35 2.85 -19.27 5.39
CA GLY A 35 2.42 -20.49 4.74
C GLY A 35 3.58 -21.28 4.15
N ARG A 36 3.39 -22.60 3.99
CA ARG A 36 4.38 -23.49 3.34
C ARG A 36 4.16 -23.63 1.85
N SER A 37 3.02 -23.18 1.36
CA SER A 37 2.67 -23.14 -0.05
C SER A 37 2.05 -21.80 -0.42
N VAL A 38 2.07 -21.48 -1.71
CA VAL A 38 1.42 -20.25 -2.23
C VAL A 38 -0.07 -20.21 -1.85
N SER A 39 -0.76 -21.35 -1.89
CA SER A 39 -2.19 -21.44 -1.54
C SER A 39 -2.44 -21.19 -0.05
N GLU A 40 -1.61 -21.77 0.82
CA GLU A 40 -1.68 -21.50 2.27
C GLU A 40 -1.42 -20.03 2.57
N LEU A 41 -0.40 -19.47 1.93
CA LEU A 41 0.00 -18.08 2.14
C LEU A 41 -1.11 -17.10 1.71
N GLN A 42 -1.72 -17.33 0.54
CA GLN A 42 -2.85 -16.51 0.07
C GLN A 42 -4.07 -16.61 0.97
N LYS A 43 -4.33 -17.80 1.53
CA LYS A 43 -5.42 -18.00 2.48
C LYS A 43 -5.12 -17.28 3.79
N ALA A 44 -3.95 -17.53 4.38
CA ALA A 44 -3.50 -16.90 5.61
C ALA A 44 -3.54 -15.37 5.52
N PHE A 45 -3.10 -14.79 4.40
CA PHE A 45 -3.20 -13.35 4.14
C PHE A 45 -4.65 -12.85 4.21
N LYS A 46 -5.59 -13.51 3.51
CA LYS A 46 -7.01 -13.09 3.51
C LYS A 46 -7.66 -13.25 4.89
N ASP A 47 -7.33 -14.35 5.57
CA ASP A 47 -7.85 -14.64 6.91
C ASP A 47 -7.36 -13.56 7.90
N SER A 48 -6.06 -13.26 7.95
CA SER A 48 -5.51 -12.19 8.81
C SER A 48 -6.15 -10.82 8.55
N ILE A 49 -6.44 -10.47 7.28
CA ILE A 49 -7.14 -9.21 6.95
C ILE A 49 -8.61 -9.24 7.40
N ASN A 50 -9.30 -10.37 7.24
CA ASN A 50 -10.69 -10.48 7.69
C ASN A 50 -10.78 -10.37 9.21
N ASP A 51 -9.89 -11.06 9.93
CA ASP A 51 -9.81 -11.01 11.39
C ASP A 51 -9.56 -9.58 11.89
N TYR A 52 -8.66 -8.84 11.23
CA TYR A 52 -8.43 -7.43 11.51
C TYR A 52 -9.68 -6.57 11.35
N LEU A 53 -10.40 -6.74 10.22
CA LEU A 53 -11.61 -5.98 9.93
C LEU A 53 -12.74 -6.31 10.90
N GLU A 54 -12.88 -7.58 11.28
CA GLU A 54 -13.85 -8.04 12.28
C GLU A 54 -13.51 -7.45 13.66
N PHE A 55 -12.25 -7.50 14.07
CA PHE A 55 -11.77 -6.88 15.31
C PHE A 55 -12.07 -5.37 15.37
N CYS A 56 -11.87 -4.63 14.28
CA CYS A 56 -12.25 -3.22 14.22
C CYS A 56 -13.78 -3.04 14.35
N ALA A 57 -14.57 -3.88 13.68
CA ALA A 57 -16.02 -3.81 13.72
C ALA A 57 -16.59 -4.10 15.13
N GLU A 58 -16.06 -5.09 15.84
CA GLU A 58 -16.45 -5.42 17.21
C GLU A 58 -16.23 -4.25 18.18
N ARG A 59 -15.13 -3.50 17.97
CA ARG A 59 -14.77 -2.34 18.79
C ARG A 59 -15.49 -1.05 18.38
N HIS A 60 -16.31 -1.09 17.33
CA HIS A 60 -16.91 0.09 16.70
C HIS A 60 -15.84 1.12 16.26
N GLU A 61 -14.65 0.63 15.94
CA GLU A 61 -13.54 1.42 15.43
C GLU A 61 -13.54 1.35 13.91
N SER A 62 -13.22 2.46 13.24
CA SER A 62 -12.99 2.43 11.81
C SER A 62 -11.64 1.75 11.55
N PRO A 63 -11.56 0.70 10.72
CA PRO A 63 -10.29 0.10 10.36
C PRO A 63 -9.37 1.18 9.80
N GLU A 64 -8.08 1.10 10.12
CA GLU A 64 -7.12 2.10 9.66
C GLU A 64 -7.18 2.13 8.13
N LYS A 65 -7.49 3.31 7.59
CA LYS A 65 -7.50 3.51 6.15
C LYS A 65 -6.07 3.33 5.66
N PRO A 66 -5.81 2.35 4.78
CA PRO A 66 -4.50 2.26 4.15
C PRO A 66 -4.24 3.59 3.43
N LEU A 67 -3.08 4.21 3.72
CA LEU A 67 -2.60 5.41 3.03
C LEU A 67 -3.54 6.64 3.15
N SER A 68 -3.73 7.17 4.37
CA SER A 68 -4.56 8.36 4.65
C SER A 68 -4.21 9.65 3.88
N GLY A 69 -3.14 9.66 3.08
CA GLY A 69 -2.62 10.84 2.38
C GLY A 69 -1.86 11.82 3.29
N ASN A 70 -1.93 11.66 4.61
CA ASN A 70 -1.18 12.47 5.55
C ASN A 70 0.27 11.98 5.63
N PHE A 71 1.19 12.76 5.08
CA PHE A 71 2.63 12.48 5.09
C PHE A 71 3.35 13.50 5.97
N THR A 72 3.61 13.13 7.24
CA THR A 72 4.36 13.97 8.17
C THR A 72 5.85 13.62 8.12
N LEU A 73 6.67 14.56 7.64
CA LEU A 73 8.12 14.38 7.53
C LEU A 73 8.85 15.30 8.50
N ARG A 74 9.79 14.75 9.27
CA ARG A 74 10.78 15.54 10.00
C ARG A 74 12.04 15.65 9.13
N VAL A 75 12.47 16.88 8.87
CA VAL A 75 13.70 17.17 8.12
C VAL A 75 14.55 18.15 8.91
N ASP A 76 15.85 18.15 8.58
CA ASP A 76 16.77 19.16 9.09
C ASP A 76 16.30 20.59 8.74
N PRO A 77 16.44 21.58 9.64
CA PRO A 77 16.03 22.96 9.39
C PRO A 77 16.64 23.59 8.14
N GLU A 78 17.88 23.26 7.78
CA GLU A 78 18.51 23.77 6.56
C GLU A 78 17.87 23.18 5.30
N LEU A 79 17.53 21.90 5.34
CA LEU A 79 16.82 21.24 4.25
C LEU A 79 15.42 21.83 4.09
N HIS A 80 14.69 22.04 5.19
CA HIS A 80 13.39 22.71 5.17
C HIS A 80 13.48 24.10 4.51
N ARG A 81 14.50 24.89 4.87
CA ARG A 81 14.73 26.21 4.26
C ARG A 81 14.94 26.11 2.75
N LYS A 82 15.78 25.17 2.29
CA LYS A 82 16.06 24.97 0.85
C LYS A 82 14.78 24.57 0.11
N ILE A 83 14.01 23.62 0.64
CA ILE A 83 12.72 23.17 0.06
C ILE A 83 11.74 24.33 -0.03
N TYR A 84 11.58 25.11 1.04
CA TYR A 84 10.66 26.24 1.08
C TYR A 84 11.00 27.29 0.03
N LEU A 85 12.28 27.64 -0.11
CA LEU A 85 12.72 28.63 -1.10
C LEU A 85 12.48 28.12 -2.53
N GLN A 86 12.80 26.86 -2.82
CA GLN A 86 12.57 26.27 -4.15
C GLN A 86 11.07 26.25 -4.52
N ALA A 87 10.21 25.88 -3.57
CA ALA A 87 8.76 25.91 -3.78
C ALA A 87 8.26 27.33 -4.11
N ARG A 88 8.73 28.34 -3.36
CA ARG A 88 8.39 29.75 -3.60
C ARG A 88 8.89 30.26 -4.94
N MET A 89 10.13 29.96 -5.31
CA MET A 89 10.69 30.32 -6.62
C MET A 89 9.91 29.67 -7.78
N SER A 90 9.33 28.49 -7.55
CA SER A 90 8.47 27.79 -8.51
C SER A 90 7.00 28.24 -8.47
N ASN A 91 6.67 29.27 -7.68
CA ASN A 91 5.32 29.76 -7.43
C ASN A 91 4.33 28.67 -6.96
N LYS A 92 4.82 27.70 -6.18
CA LYS A 92 4.07 26.56 -5.64
C LYS A 92 4.03 26.61 -4.11
N SER A 93 3.03 25.97 -3.51
CA SER A 93 3.07 25.67 -2.08
C SER A 93 4.14 24.62 -1.80
N LEU A 94 4.65 24.57 -0.57
CA LEU A 94 5.62 23.55 -0.16
C LEU A 94 5.07 22.14 -0.42
N ASN A 95 3.83 21.88 -0.02
CA ASN A 95 3.19 20.59 -0.26
C ASN A 95 3.09 20.27 -1.75
N SER A 96 2.64 21.21 -2.58
CA SER A 96 2.52 20.99 -4.04
C SER A 96 3.88 20.68 -4.68
N TRP A 97 4.93 21.41 -4.29
CA TRP A 97 6.28 21.19 -4.83
C TRP A 97 6.85 19.83 -4.39
N VAL A 98 6.67 19.47 -3.11
CA VAL A 98 7.09 18.16 -2.60
C VAL A 98 6.31 17.03 -3.28
N THR A 99 4.99 17.15 -3.41
CA THR A 99 4.16 16.13 -4.07
C THR A 99 4.59 15.89 -5.51
N GLU A 100 4.91 16.93 -6.27
CA GLU A 100 5.37 16.80 -7.66
C GLU A 100 6.71 16.09 -7.78
N ILE A 101 7.66 16.38 -6.88
CA ILE A 101 8.93 15.67 -6.82
C ILE A 101 8.69 14.20 -6.47
N LEU A 102 7.85 13.92 -5.48
CA LEU A 102 7.50 12.56 -5.11
C LEU A 102 6.88 11.83 -6.31
N GLN A 103 5.90 12.42 -7.00
CA GLN A 103 5.26 11.88 -8.20
C GLN A 103 6.25 11.59 -9.34
N SER A 104 7.28 12.42 -9.49
CA SER A 104 8.30 12.22 -10.52
C SER A 104 9.26 11.07 -10.19
N ASN A 105 9.33 10.64 -8.92
CA ASN A 105 10.26 9.62 -8.43
C ASN A 105 9.58 8.28 -8.07
N VAL A 106 8.28 8.28 -7.79
CA VAL A 106 7.49 7.03 -7.82
C VAL A 106 7.08 6.77 -9.26
N GLY A 107 7.75 5.82 -9.93
CA GLY A 107 7.41 5.42 -11.29
C GLY A 107 5.91 5.15 -11.41
N THR A 108 5.30 5.54 -12.53
CA THR A 108 3.89 5.27 -12.81
C THR A 108 3.66 3.76 -12.87
N GLU A 109 3.26 3.16 -11.76
CA GLU A 109 2.58 1.86 -11.82
C GLU A 109 1.31 2.07 -12.63
N SER A 110 1.27 1.37 -13.75
CA SER A 110 0.20 1.34 -14.73
C SER A 110 -1.18 1.28 -14.09
N ASP A 111 -1.95 2.33 -14.31
CA ASP A 111 -3.42 2.29 -14.32
C ASP A 111 -3.85 1.14 -15.25
N GLN A 112 -4.27 -0.01 -14.68
CA GLN A 112 -4.90 -1.07 -15.46
C GLN A 112 -6.34 -0.63 -15.77
N PRO A 113 -6.74 -0.44 -17.04
CA PRO A 113 -8.11 -0.13 -17.36
C PRO A 113 -9.00 -1.34 -17.10
N LEU A 114 -10.08 -1.09 -16.35
CA LEU A 114 -11.18 -2.02 -16.11
C LEU A 114 -11.64 -2.73 -17.39
N HIS A 115 -11.78 -4.05 -17.28
CA HIS A 115 -12.81 -4.88 -17.91
C HIS A 115 -13.47 -4.34 -19.19
N ARG A 116 -12.87 -4.64 -20.35
CA ARG A 116 -13.66 -4.74 -21.59
C ARG A 116 -14.34 -6.11 -21.60
N LYS A 117 -15.65 -6.11 -21.35
CA LYS A 117 -16.55 -7.27 -21.50
C LYS A 117 -16.23 -8.02 -22.79
N LYS A 118 -15.85 -9.30 -22.69
CA LYS A 118 -15.89 -10.22 -23.84
C LYS A 118 -17.36 -10.35 -24.23
N LYS A 119 -17.79 -9.64 -25.29
CA LYS A 119 -19.00 -10.02 -26.03
C LYS A 119 -18.69 -11.37 -26.67
N HIS A 120 -19.28 -12.43 -26.12
CA HIS A 120 -19.54 -13.63 -26.88
C HIS A 120 -20.32 -13.23 -28.13
N ILE A 121 -19.71 -13.42 -29.30
CA ILE A 121 -20.46 -13.56 -30.54
C ILE A 121 -20.16 -14.98 -31.00
N SER A 122 -21.13 -15.87 -30.77
CA SER A 122 -21.21 -17.12 -31.53
C SER A 122 -21.57 -16.76 -32.98
N ARG A 123 -21.02 -17.52 -33.92
CA ARG A 123 -21.73 -17.89 -35.15
C ARG A 123 -20.95 -18.98 -35.90
N HIS A 124 -21.67 -20.09 -36.05
CA HIS A 124 -21.66 -21.17 -37.05
C HIS A 124 -20.35 -21.73 -37.56
#